data_AF-A0A090V0R3-F1
#
_entry.id   AF-A0A090V0R3-F1
#
_cell.length_a   1.000
_cell.length_b   1.000
_cell.length_c   1.000
_cell.angle_alpha   90.00
_cell.angle_beta   90.00
_cell.angle_gamma   90.00
#
_symmetry.space_group_name_H-M   'P 1'
#
loop_
_entity.id
_entity.type
_entity.pdbx_description
1 polymer ?
#
loop_
_entity_poly.entity_id
_entity_poly.type
_entity_poly.pdbx_seq_one_letter_code
_entity_poly.pdbx_strand_id
1 'polypeptide(L)'
;MTECLSIPCVKTTPKPFGVNVEWKWPDSSFWGSQLELQYLLADDRLVKEVISWPVTGLLISGRKAGERLQVRLRPVRADGTAREWRAGDWIDATTSTDVQDIVDHILEGINESQAFKRLVGQNLPPSGGYVTPQNYTIRVGNDENGRLCATGFGVAVENGKKQVKLHAEKFEVNMSGTLHLKDAVATAVELKTRLSDDMREAVIDAVRESDLFKALQASQDAQASAQVTLQQTINQVVTDAIRNAVKPGGLLYRP
;
A
#
# COMPACT_ATOMS: atom_id res chain seq x y z
N MET A 1 -20.41 -72.40 -8.64
CA MET A 1 -21.62 -71.55 -8.73
C MET A 1 -21.15 -70.12 -8.56
N THR A 2 -21.28 -69.30 -9.59
CA THR A 2 -20.75 -67.93 -9.62
C THR A 2 -21.74 -67.04 -8.89
N GLU A 3 -21.49 -66.76 -7.61
CA GLU A 3 -22.30 -65.81 -6.86
C GLU A 3 -22.29 -64.46 -7.61
N CYS A 4 -23.48 -64.06 -8.04
CA CYS A 4 -23.72 -62.77 -8.64
C CYS A 4 -23.64 -61.77 -7.48
N LEU A 5 -22.48 -61.12 -7.30
CA LEU A 5 -22.30 -60.07 -6.30
C LEU A 5 -23.43 -59.04 -6.48
N SER A 6 -24.27 -58.89 -5.47
CA SER A 6 -25.39 -57.95 -5.48
C SER A 6 -24.87 -56.54 -5.74
N ILE A 7 -25.58 -55.78 -6.57
CA ILE A 7 -25.22 -54.40 -6.88
C ILE A 7 -25.30 -53.61 -5.55
N PRO A 8 -24.25 -52.85 -5.19
CA PRO A 8 -24.29 -51.97 -4.03
C PRO A 8 -25.54 -51.09 -4.09
N CYS A 9 -26.25 -50.92 -2.98
CA CYS A 9 -27.33 -49.95 -2.93
C CYS A 9 -26.70 -48.56 -3.00
N VAL A 10 -26.91 -47.84 -4.10
CA VAL A 10 -26.36 -46.50 -4.33
C VAL A 10 -27.44 -45.45 -4.11
N LYS A 11 -27.10 -44.41 -3.38
CA LYS A 11 -27.93 -43.22 -3.17
C LYS A 11 -27.16 -42.00 -3.64
N THR A 12 -27.79 -41.19 -4.48
CA THR A 12 -27.26 -39.90 -4.90
C THR A 12 -28.03 -38.79 -4.21
N THR A 13 -27.32 -37.84 -3.61
CA THR A 13 -27.90 -36.66 -2.97
C THR A 13 -27.35 -35.39 -3.61
N PRO A 14 -28.23 -34.46 -4.06
CA PRO A 14 -27.79 -33.16 -4.53
C PRO A 14 -27.02 -32.41 -3.45
N LYS A 15 -25.88 -31.82 -3.80
CA LYS A 15 -25.14 -30.89 -2.94
C LYS A 15 -24.84 -29.60 -3.72
N PRO A 16 -24.63 -28.48 -3.03
CA PRO A 16 -24.06 -27.29 -3.66
C PRO A 16 -22.77 -27.66 -4.41
N PHE A 17 -22.71 -27.31 -5.69
CA PHE A 17 -21.56 -27.54 -6.58
C PHE A 17 -21.09 -29.01 -6.70
N GLY A 18 -21.97 -29.98 -6.42
CA GLY A 18 -21.62 -31.39 -6.52
C GLY A 18 -22.77 -32.36 -6.28
N VAL A 19 -22.46 -33.65 -6.36
CA VAL A 19 -23.38 -34.74 -5.99
C VAL A 19 -22.65 -35.65 -5.02
N ASN A 20 -23.24 -35.88 -3.87
CA ASN A 20 -22.75 -36.87 -2.92
C ASN A 20 -23.34 -38.24 -3.30
N VAL A 21 -22.45 -39.18 -3.61
CA VAL A 21 -22.78 -40.55 -4.00
C VAL A 21 -22.41 -41.44 -2.82
N GLU A 22 -23.40 -42.08 -2.22
CA GLU A 22 -23.22 -42.98 -1.09
C GLU A 22 -23.60 -44.40 -1.50
N TRP A 23 -22.91 -45.39 -0.97
CA TRP A 23 -23.23 -46.79 -1.24
C TRP A 23 -23.08 -47.68 0.00
N LYS A 24 -23.89 -48.74 0.02
CA LYS A 24 -23.70 -49.85 0.95
C LYS A 24 -22.90 -50.96 0.27
N TRP A 25 -21.78 -51.33 0.87
CA TRP A 25 -21.01 -52.50 0.45
C TRP A 25 -21.84 -53.78 0.55
N PRO A 26 -21.66 -54.75 -0.37
CA PRO A 26 -22.19 -56.09 -0.21
C PRO A 26 -21.74 -56.71 1.12
N ASP A 27 -22.60 -57.48 1.79
CA ASP A 27 -22.32 -58.01 3.13
C ASP A 27 -21.09 -58.95 3.16
N SER A 28 -20.68 -59.49 2.00
CA SER A 28 -19.47 -60.29 1.81
C SER A 28 -18.20 -59.47 1.53
N SER A 29 -18.24 -58.15 1.66
CA SER A 29 -17.07 -57.28 1.41
C SER A 29 -16.05 -57.36 2.55
N PHE A 30 -14.78 -57.39 2.19
CA PHE A 30 -13.65 -57.52 3.11
C PHE A 30 -12.44 -56.70 2.62
N TRP A 31 -11.35 -56.73 3.39
CA TRP A 31 -10.09 -56.08 3.04
C TRP A 31 -9.57 -56.55 1.67
N GLY A 32 -9.55 -55.65 0.68
CA GLY A 32 -9.22 -55.97 -0.72
C GLY A 32 -10.42 -56.01 -1.67
N SER A 33 -11.65 -55.84 -1.17
CA SER A 33 -12.82 -55.61 -2.00
C SER A 33 -12.74 -54.23 -2.67
N GLN A 34 -13.09 -54.18 -3.96
CA GLN A 34 -13.06 -52.97 -4.76
C GLN A 34 -14.40 -52.74 -5.47
N LEU A 35 -14.75 -51.48 -5.68
CA LEU A 35 -15.82 -51.05 -6.57
C LEU A 35 -15.25 -50.23 -7.71
N GLU A 36 -15.87 -50.33 -8.87
CA GLU A 36 -15.67 -49.42 -9.98
C GLU A 36 -16.85 -48.46 -10.05
N LEU A 37 -16.58 -47.20 -9.77
CA LEU A 37 -17.49 -46.09 -9.97
C LEU A 37 -17.23 -45.52 -11.37
N GLN A 38 -18.30 -45.31 -12.13
CA GLN A 38 -18.25 -44.51 -13.33
C GLN A 38 -19.30 -43.42 -13.27
N TYR A 39 -18.93 -42.22 -13.70
CA TYR A 39 -19.88 -41.12 -13.84
C TYR A 39 -19.68 -40.40 -15.17
N LEU A 40 -20.81 -40.07 -15.79
CA LEU A 40 -20.91 -39.33 -17.04
C LEU A 40 -21.33 -37.90 -16.70
N LEU A 41 -20.46 -36.94 -17.00
CA LEU A 41 -20.69 -35.53 -16.79
C LEU A 41 -21.52 -34.93 -17.93
N ALA A 42 -22.08 -33.73 -17.70
CA ALA A 42 -22.90 -33.03 -18.70
C ALA A 42 -22.13 -32.64 -19.98
N ASP A 43 -20.80 -32.63 -19.94
CA ASP A 43 -19.91 -32.39 -21.08
C ASP A 43 -19.46 -33.68 -21.79
N ASP A 44 -20.21 -34.76 -21.61
CA ASP A 44 -19.98 -36.11 -22.17
C ASP A 44 -18.67 -36.78 -21.72
N ARG A 45 -18.01 -36.24 -20.69
CA ARG A 45 -16.82 -36.87 -20.11
C ARG A 45 -17.21 -38.02 -19.20
N LEU A 46 -16.76 -39.21 -19.57
CA LEU A 46 -16.82 -40.40 -18.73
C LEU A 46 -15.60 -40.46 -17.83
N VAL A 47 -15.83 -40.48 -16.52
CA VAL A 47 -14.77 -40.68 -15.52
C VAL A 47 -14.95 -42.04 -14.86
N LYS A 48 -13.83 -42.70 -14.59
CA LYS A 48 -13.77 -44.01 -13.93
C LYS A 48 -12.88 -43.92 -12.71
N GLU A 49 -13.34 -44.49 -11.60
CA GLU A 49 -12.63 -44.51 -10.34
C GLU A 49 -12.75 -45.90 -9.69
N VAL A 50 -11.65 -46.37 -9.11
CA VAL A 50 -11.63 -47.64 -8.37
C VAL A 50 -11.55 -47.33 -6.89
N ILE A 51 -12.53 -47.81 -6.15
CA ILE A 51 -12.73 -47.50 -4.74
C ILE A 51 -12.45 -48.76 -3.94
N SER A 52 -11.49 -48.67 -3.02
CA SER A 52 -11.18 -49.75 -2.08
C SER A 52 -12.04 -49.64 -0.83
N TRP A 53 -12.46 -50.79 -0.30
CA TRP A 53 -13.08 -50.87 1.04
C TRP A 53 -12.16 -50.21 2.10
N PRO A 54 -12.69 -49.45 3.09
CA PRO A 54 -14.08 -49.34 3.52
C PRO A 54 -14.85 -48.11 3.01
N VAL A 55 -14.36 -47.37 2.02
CA VAL A 55 -14.98 -46.09 1.60
C VAL A 55 -16.45 -46.32 1.19
N THR A 56 -17.38 -45.57 1.78
CA THR A 56 -18.85 -45.72 1.57
C THR A 56 -19.49 -44.54 0.84
N GLY A 57 -18.71 -43.53 0.46
CA GLY A 57 -19.23 -42.40 -0.28
C GLY A 57 -18.15 -41.58 -0.96
N LEU A 58 -18.55 -40.83 -1.98
CA LEU A 58 -17.72 -39.90 -2.73
C LEU A 58 -18.54 -38.66 -3.09
N LEU A 59 -17.96 -37.48 -2.85
CA LEU A 59 -18.48 -36.23 -3.37
C LEU A 59 -17.89 -35.95 -4.76
N ILE A 60 -18.73 -36.02 -5.79
CA ILE A 60 -18.38 -35.54 -7.14
C ILE A 60 -18.54 -34.02 -7.12
N SER A 61 -17.43 -33.30 -6.91
CA SER A 61 -17.40 -31.85 -6.74
C SER A 61 -17.11 -31.08 -8.05
N GLY A 62 -17.08 -29.75 -7.96
CA GLY A 62 -16.71 -28.86 -9.06
C GLY A 62 -17.74 -28.79 -10.18
N ARG A 63 -19.02 -28.98 -9.84
CA ARG A 63 -20.14 -28.92 -10.79
C ARG A 63 -20.87 -27.58 -10.70
N LYS A 64 -21.53 -27.14 -11.77
CA LYS A 64 -22.44 -25.98 -11.72
C LYS A 64 -23.76 -26.35 -11.04
N ALA A 65 -24.42 -25.37 -10.41
CA ALA A 65 -25.75 -25.58 -9.85
C ALA A 65 -26.75 -26.02 -10.93
N GLY A 66 -27.56 -27.04 -10.65
CA GLY A 66 -28.48 -27.67 -11.60
C GLY A 66 -27.85 -28.56 -12.67
N GLU A 67 -26.52 -28.73 -12.68
CA GLU A 67 -25.84 -29.66 -13.60
C GLU A 67 -26.30 -31.11 -13.36
N ARG A 68 -26.68 -31.77 -14.45
CA ARG A 68 -27.10 -33.18 -14.46
C ARG A 68 -25.91 -34.07 -14.78
N LEU A 69 -25.83 -35.21 -14.12
CA LEU A 69 -24.86 -36.26 -14.41
C LEU A 69 -25.48 -37.63 -14.17
N GLN A 70 -24.85 -38.66 -14.70
CA GLN A 70 -25.25 -40.04 -14.46
C GLN A 70 -24.13 -40.77 -13.73
N VAL A 71 -24.49 -41.63 -12.78
CA VAL A 71 -23.55 -42.38 -11.94
C VAL A 71 -23.90 -43.86 -11.98
N ARG A 72 -22.90 -44.73 -11.99
CA ARG A 72 -23.07 -46.17 -11.86
C ARG A 72 -21.93 -46.78 -11.06
N LEU A 73 -22.23 -47.82 -10.30
CA LEU A 73 -21.27 -48.47 -9.40
C LEU A 73 -21.41 -49.99 -9.51
N ARG A 74 -20.28 -50.70 -9.59
CA ARG A 74 -20.27 -52.17 -9.58
C ARG A 74 -19.11 -52.71 -8.75
N PRO A 75 -19.25 -53.91 -8.17
CA PRO A 75 -18.14 -54.58 -7.53
C PRO A 75 -17.14 -55.13 -8.57
N VAL A 76 -15.86 -55.03 -8.24
CA VAL A 76 -14.74 -55.55 -9.03
C VAL A 76 -14.06 -56.64 -8.21
N ARG A 77 -13.79 -57.78 -8.84
CA ARG A 77 -13.07 -58.88 -8.21
C ARG A 77 -11.58 -58.56 -8.09
N ALA A 78 -10.90 -59.26 -7.20
CA ALA A 78 -9.47 -59.11 -6.99
C ALA A 78 -8.62 -59.39 -8.24
N ASP A 79 -9.14 -60.14 -9.21
CA ASP A 79 -8.51 -60.42 -10.52
C ASP A 79 -8.78 -59.32 -11.57
N GLY A 80 -9.46 -58.23 -11.20
CA GLY A 80 -9.84 -57.12 -12.08
C GLY A 80 -11.06 -57.40 -12.95
N THR A 81 -11.68 -58.59 -12.84
CA THR A 81 -12.91 -58.90 -13.58
C THR A 81 -14.13 -58.30 -12.88
N ALA A 82 -15.09 -57.86 -13.69
CA ALA A 82 -16.34 -57.32 -13.21
C ALA A 82 -17.48 -57.70 -14.15
N ARG A 83 -18.71 -57.75 -13.62
CA ARG A 83 -19.92 -57.95 -14.44
C ARG A 83 -20.03 -56.82 -15.46
N GLU A 84 -20.41 -57.14 -16.70
CA GLU A 84 -20.69 -56.14 -17.72
C GLU A 84 -21.76 -55.13 -17.30
N TRP A 85 -21.54 -53.87 -17.67
CA TRP A 85 -22.49 -52.79 -17.42
C TRP A 85 -23.77 -53.00 -18.22
N ARG A 86 -24.92 -52.70 -17.60
CA ARG A 86 -26.24 -52.68 -18.25
C ARG A 86 -26.72 -51.24 -18.38
N ALA A 87 -27.62 -51.01 -19.33
CA ALA A 87 -28.23 -49.70 -19.53
C ALA A 87 -28.95 -49.18 -18.28
N GLY A 88 -29.58 -50.08 -17.51
CA GLY A 88 -30.26 -49.75 -16.25
C GLY A 88 -29.36 -49.60 -15.03
N ASP A 89 -28.03 -49.72 -15.17
CA ASP A 89 -27.10 -49.50 -14.05
C ASP A 89 -26.82 -48.00 -13.84
N TRP A 90 -27.23 -47.13 -14.77
CA TRP A 90 -27.11 -45.68 -14.65
C TRP A 90 -28.16 -45.11 -13.70
N ILE A 91 -27.71 -44.23 -12.82
CA ILE A 91 -28.52 -43.48 -11.85
C ILE A 91 -28.36 -42.01 -12.18
N ASP A 92 -29.48 -41.35 -12.49
CA ASP A 92 -29.49 -39.91 -12.72
C ASP A 92 -29.27 -39.17 -11.40
N ALA A 93 -28.42 -38.15 -11.46
CA ALA A 93 -28.17 -37.25 -10.36
C ALA A 93 -28.15 -35.80 -10.85
N THR A 94 -28.41 -34.88 -9.94
CA THR A 94 -28.40 -33.45 -10.22
C THR A 94 -27.83 -32.73 -9.01
N THR A 95 -27.05 -31.69 -9.25
CA THR A 95 -26.52 -30.83 -8.20
C THR A 95 -27.62 -29.95 -7.62
N SER A 96 -27.43 -29.42 -6.41
CA SER A 96 -28.47 -28.58 -5.78
C SER A 96 -28.69 -27.29 -6.59
N THR A 97 -29.96 -26.94 -6.77
CA THR A 97 -30.41 -25.61 -7.26
C THR A 97 -31.05 -24.80 -6.14
N ASP A 98 -31.10 -25.33 -4.91
CA ASP A 98 -31.64 -24.62 -3.78
C ASP A 98 -30.70 -23.47 -3.40
N VAL A 99 -31.22 -22.25 -3.49
CA VAL A 99 -30.45 -21.03 -3.25
C VAL A 99 -29.99 -20.98 -1.79
N GLN A 100 -30.81 -21.44 -0.85
CA GLN A 100 -30.47 -21.42 0.56
C GLN A 100 -29.31 -22.38 0.83
N ASP A 101 -29.38 -23.61 0.33
CA ASP A 101 -28.28 -24.58 0.46
C ASP A 101 -26.96 -24.06 -0.13
N ILE A 102 -27.03 -23.40 -1.30
CA ILE A 102 -25.86 -22.83 -1.97
C ILE A 102 -25.26 -21.70 -1.15
N VAL A 103 -26.09 -20.77 -0.66
CA VAL A 103 -25.64 -19.65 0.17
C VAL A 103 -25.02 -20.16 1.47
N ASP A 104 -25.67 -21.11 2.14
CA ASP A 104 -25.19 -21.67 3.39
C ASP A 104 -23.85 -22.37 3.20
N HIS A 105 -23.68 -23.14 2.12
CA HIS A 105 -22.41 -23.80 1.79
C HIS A 105 -21.28 -22.80 1.51
N ILE A 106 -21.56 -21.70 0.80
CA ILE A 106 -20.57 -20.65 0.55
C ILE A 106 -20.18 -19.96 1.86
N LEU A 107 -21.17 -19.62 2.71
CA LEU A 107 -20.93 -18.96 3.98
C LEU A 107 -20.13 -19.85 4.94
N GLU A 108 -20.49 -21.13 5.03
CA GLU A 108 -19.75 -22.13 5.79
C GLU A 108 -18.31 -22.23 5.27
N GLY A 109 -18.10 -22.36 3.95
CA GLY A 109 -16.77 -22.40 3.35
C GLY A 109 -15.93 -21.16 3.61
N ILE A 110 -16.52 -19.96 3.60
CA ILE A 110 -15.85 -18.72 3.99
C ILE A 110 -15.47 -18.75 5.47
N ASN A 111 -16.40 -19.12 6.35
CA ASN A 111 -16.16 -19.16 7.79
C ASN A 111 -15.10 -20.20 8.18
N GLU A 112 -15.06 -21.34 7.48
CA GLU A 112 -14.09 -22.38 7.73
C GLU A 112 -12.71 -22.10 7.13
N SER A 113 -12.63 -21.21 6.13
CA SER A 113 -11.40 -20.87 5.41
C SER A 113 -10.30 -20.37 6.36
N GLN A 114 -9.12 -20.98 6.24
CA GLN A 114 -7.93 -20.52 6.95
C GLN A 114 -7.58 -19.07 6.63
N ALA A 115 -7.77 -18.63 5.39
CA ALA A 115 -7.49 -17.25 4.99
C ALA A 115 -8.43 -16.27 5.69
N PHE A 116 -9.73 -16.59 5.73
CA PHE A 116 -10.72 -15.80 6.43
C PHE A 116 -10.49 -15.81 7.95
N LYS A 117 -10.24 -16.98 8.55
CA LYS A 117 -9.88 -17.12 9.96
C LYS A 117 -8.64 -16.31 10.34
N ARG A 118 -7.64 -16.22 9.45
CA ARG A 118 -6.46 -15.36 9.63
C ARG A 118 -6.76 -13.88 9.47
N LEU A 119 -7.65 -13.52 8.54
CA LEU A 119 -8.05 -12.14 8.28
C LEU A 119 -8.89 -11.57 9.44
N VAL A 120 -9.84 -12.35 9.94
CA VAL A 120 -10.78 -11.96 10.99
C VAL A 120 -10.17 -12.09 12.39
N GLY A 121 -9.10 -12.87 12.53
CA GLY A 121 -8.53 -13.25 13.83
C GLY A 121 -9.44 -14.24 14.54
N GLN A 122 -8.87 -15.20 15.28
CA GLN A 122 -9.67 -16.26 15.93
C GLN A 122 -10.74 -15.76 16.90
N ASN A 123 -10.73 -14.48 17.28
CA ASN A 123 -11.88 -13.78 17.83
C ASN A 123 -11.68 -12.30 17.49
N LEU A 124 -12.63 -11.69 16.77
CA LEU A 124 -12.70 -10.23 16.69
C LEU A 124 -12.77 -9.71 18.14
N PRO A 125 -11.86 -8.84 18.58
CA PRO A 125 -11.95 -8.30 19.91
C PRO A 125 -13.19 -7.40 20.03
N PRO A 126 -13.79 -7.28 21.22
CA PRO A 126 -14.83 -6.28 21.46
C PRO A 126 -14.31 -4.89 21.09
N SER A 127 -15.23 -3.99 20.71
CA SER A 127 -14.95 -2.63 20.22
C SER A 127 -13.83 -1.93 21.01
N GLY A 128 -12.86 -1.37 20.30
CA GLY A 128 -11.64 -0.81 20.88
C GLY A 128 -10.43 -1.76 20.88
N GLY A 129 -10.60 -3.00 20.42
CA GLY A 129 -9.53 -3.97 20.28
C GLY A 129 -8.71 -3.87 19.01
N TYR A 130 -7.66 -4.67 18.96
CA TYR A 130 -6.70 -4.75 17.85
C TYR A 130 -6.79 -6.12 17.17
N VAL A 131 -6.93 -6.12 15.84
CA VAL A 131 -6.70 -7.32 15.03
C VAL A 131 -5.25 -7.27 14.58
N THR A 132 -4.47 -8.28 14.95
CA THR A 132 -3.05 -8.43 14.57
C THR A 132 -2.89 -9.55 13.53
N PRO A 133 -3.09 -9.28 12.23
CA PRO A 133 -2.48 -10.09 11.19
C PRO A 133 -0.95 -9.98 11.29
N GLN A 134 -0.21 -11.00 10.83
CA GLN A 134 1.24 -11.17 11.07
C GLN A 134 2.13 -9.95 10.81
N ASN A 135 1.69 -8.94 10.04
CA ASN A 135 2.51 -7.79 9.63
C ASN A 135 1.85 -6.40 9.81
N TYR A 136 0.63 -6.30 10.33
CA TYR A 136 -0.01 -5.01 10.59
C TYR A 136 -1.06 -5.12 11.69
N THR A 137 -1.53 -3.99 12.22
CA THR A 137 -2.59 -3.96 13.23
C THR A 137 -3.75 -3.10 12.73
N ILE A 138 -4.96 -3.64 12.79
CA ILE A 138 -6.18 -2.86 12.51
C ILE A 138 -6.85 -2.58 13.85
N ARG A 139 -7.18 -1.31 14.10
CA ARG A 139 -8.09 -0.94 15.18
C ARG A 139 -9.52 -1.14 14.70
N VAL A 140 -10.31 -1.87 15.48
CA VAL A 140 -11.73 -2.09 15.21
C VAL A 140 -12.54 -1.31 16.24
N GLY A 141 -13.51 -0.52 15.77
CA GLY A 141 -14.48 0.21 16.58
C GLY A 141 -15.89 -0.03 16.07
N ASN A 142 -16.88 0.69 16.62
CA ASN A 142 -18.25 0.64 16.11
C ASN A 142 -18.58 1.91 15.32
N ASP A 143 -19.38 1.78 14.26
CA ASP A 143 -20.00 2.92 13.59
C ASP A 143 -21.18 3.49 14.40
N GLU A 144 -21.77 4.58 13.89
CA GLU A 144 -22.94 5.24 14.50
C GLU A 144 -24.16 4.32 14.66
N ASN A 145 -24.20 3.20 13.93
CA ASN A 145 -25.26 2.20 13.97
C ASN A 145 -24.88 0.96 14.80
N GLY A 146 -23.75 0.98 15.50
CA GLY A 146 -23.28 -0.12 16.36
C GLY A 146 -22.65 -1.29 15.59
N ARG A 147 -22.38 -1.15 14.29
CA ARG A 147 -21.70 -2.19 13.50
C ARG A 147 -20.19 -2.07 13.67
N LEU A 148 -19.51 -3.19 13.81
CA LEU A 148 -18.04 -3.22 13.87
C LEU A 148 -17.44 -2.73 12.54
N CYS A 149 -16.56 -1.74 12.62
CA CYS A 149 -15.88 -1.12 11.49
C CYS A 149 -14.38 -0.93 11.79
N ALA A 150 -13.56 -0.92 10.74
CA ALA A 150 -12.14 -0.59 10.87
C ALA A 150 -11.98 0.92 11.09
N THR A 151 -11.41 1.32 12.22
CA THR A 151 -11.27 2.73 12.64
C THR A 151 -9.87 3.29 12.43
N GLY A 152 -8.91 2.46 12.02
CA GLY A 152 -7.58 2.91 11.58
C GLY A 152 -6.58 1.79 11.37
N PHE A 153 -5.57 2.07 10.52
CA PHE A 153 -4.39 1.22 10.34
C PHE A 153 -3.31 1.64 11.34
N GLY A 154 -2.95 0.73 12.26
CA GLY A 154 -1.78 0.85 13.13
C GLY A 154 -0.64 -0.04 12.63
N VAL A 155 0.54 0.51 12.43
CA VAL A 155 1.75 -0.31 12.25
C VAL A 155 2.14 -0.86 13.63
N ALA A 156 1.95 -2.15 13.88
CA ALA A 156 2.49 -2.76 15.09
C ALA A 156 4.00 -2.91 14.99
N VAL A 157 4.67 -2.69 16.12
CA VAL A 157 6.09 -2.98 16.32
C VAL A 157 6.18 -4.14 17.30
N GLU A 158 6.61 -5.29 16.82
CA GLU A 158 7.09 -6.38 17.67
C GLU A 158 8.57 -6.13 18.01
N ASN A 159 9.00 -6.44 19.24
CA ASN A 159 10.38 -6.33 19.73
C ASN A 159 11.01 -4.92 19.83
N GLY A 160 10.26 -3.92 20.32
CA GLY A 160 10.83 -2.78 21.06
C GLY A 160 11.76 -1.82 20.28
N LYS A 161 12.03 -2.03 19.00
CA LYS A 161 12.82 -1.15 18.14
C LYS A 161 11.90 -0.35 17.22
N LYS A 162 11.49 0.83 17.68
CA LYS A 162 10.75 1.82 16.86
C LYS A 162 11.63 2.32 15.72
N GLN A 163 11.22 2.15 14.45
CA GLN A 163 11.91 2.79 13.31
C GLN A 163 11.00 3.42 12.22
N VAL A 164 9.68 3.59 12.44
CA VAL A 164 8.87 4.38 11.49
C VAL A 164 8.02 5.40 12.24
N LYS A 165 8.42 6.67 12.17
CA LYS A 165 7.66 7.84 12.62
C LYS A 165 6.98 8.43 11.38
N LEU A 166 5.73 8.06 11.13
CA LEU A 166 4.94 8.67 10.06
C LEU A 166 4.62 10.12 10.44
N HIS A 167 5.28 11.07 9.78
CA HIS A 167 4.89 12.48 9.80
C HIS A 167 3.67 12.65 8.89
N ALA A 168 2.47 12.48 9.42
CA ALA A 168 1.25 12.81 8.69
C ALA A 168 1.15 14.34 8.49
N GLU A 169 0.89 14.79 7.27
CA GLU A 169 0.81 16.21 6.88
C GLU A 169 -0.38 16.98 7.47
N LYS A 170 -1.25 16.35 8.28
CA LYS A 170 -2.33 17.06 8.99
C LYS A 170 -2.68 16.40 10.31
N PHE A 171 -2.46 17.15 11.40
CA PHE A 171 -2.91 16.85 12.75
C PHE A 171 -3.96 17.90 13.14
N GLU A 172 -5.17 17.48 13.50
CA GLU A 172 -6.10 18.35 14.21
C GLU A 172 -5.71 18.38 15.69
N VAL A 173 -5.32 19.57 16.16
CA VAL A 173 -4.95 19.82 17.56
C VAL A 173 -6.10 20.55 18.21
N ASN A 174 -6.83 19.88 19.10
CA ASN A 174 -7.74 20.54 20.03
C ASN A 174 -6.93 20.92 21.26
N MET A 175 -6.43 22.17 21.32
CA MET A 175 -5.67 22.70 22.45
C MET A 175 -6.41 23.90 23.03
N SER A 176 -6.52 23.96 24.35
CA SER A 176 -7.18 25.02 25.11
C SER A 176 -6.40 26.35 25.13
N GLY A 177 -5.82 26.77 24.00
CA GLY A 177 -5.06 28.02 23.89
C GLY A 177 -4.96 28.47 22.44
N THR A 178 -5.44 29.69 22.18
CA THR A 178 -5.49 30.32 20.86
C THR A 178 -4.09 30.56 20.31
N LEU A 179 -3.75 29.94 19.17
CA LEU A 179 -2.52 30.23 18.44
C LEU A 179 -2.87 31.18 17.28
N HIS A 180 -2.40 32.43 17.36
CA HIS A 180 -2.72 33.45 16.35
C HIS A 180 -1.86 33.24 15.10
N LEU A 181 -2.45 32.65 14.06
CA LEU A 181 -1.87 32.48 12.70
C LEU A 181 -1.32 33.78 12.08
N LYS A 182 -1.67 34.95 12.62
CA LYS A 182 -1.17 36.25 12.19
C LYS A 182 0.33 36.41 12.42
N ASP A 183 0.87 35.83 13.50
CA ASP A 183 2.28 36.02 13.88
C ASP A 183 3.22 35.15 13.02
N ALA A 184 2.79 33.93 12.65
CA ALA A 184 3.54 33.08 11.75
C ALA A 184 3.58 33.63 10.31
N VAL A 185 2.47 34.24 9.85
CA VAL A 185 2.43 34.93 8.56
C VAL A 185 3.24 36.22 8.59
N ALA A 186 3.22 36.98 9.69
CA ALA A 186 4.06 38.17 9.86
C ALA A 186 5.55 37.82 9.78
N THR A 187 6.00 36.76 10.45
CA THR A 187 7.40 36.29 10.40
C THR A 187 7.80 35.79 9.00
N ALA A 188 6.92 35.08 8.29
CA ALA A 188 7.18 34.63 6.92
C ALA A 188 7.17 35.79 5.90
N VAL A 189 6.35 36.82 6.13
CA VAL A 189 6.31 38.06 5.32
C VAL A 189 7.54 38.93 5.59
N GLU A 190 8.01 39.04 6.83
CA GLU A 190 9.29 39.72 7.16
C GLU A 190 10.51 39.02 6.54
N LEU A 191 10.50 37.68 6.44
CA LEU A 191 11.57 36.93 5.76
C LEU A 191 11.54 37.08 4.23
N LYS A 192 10.37 37.39 3.63
CA LYS A 192 10.24 37.62 2.19
C LYS A 192 10.71 39.02 1.75
N THR A 193 10.78 39.98 2.67
CA THR A 193 11.15 41.38 2.38
C THR A 193 12.59 41.71 2.76
N ARG A 194 13.26 40.88 3.57
CA ARG A 194 14.67 41.07 3.91
C ARG A 194 15.54 40.21 3.00
N LEU A 195 16.38 40.86 2.20
CA LEU A 195 17.50 40.18 1.53
C LEU A 195 18.34 39.46 2.60
N SER A 196 18.77 38.23 2.31
CA SER A 196 19.72 37.56 3.20
C SER A 196 21.01 38.37 3.30
N ASP A 197 21.80 38.14 4.35
CA ASP A 197 23.08 38.83 4.53
C ASP A 197 23.98 38.67 3.29
N ASP A 198 24.02 37.47 2.71
CA ASP A 198 24.77 37.18 1.47
C ASP A 198 24.27 37.99 0.27
N MET A 199 22.94 38.17 0.13
CA MET A 199 22.34 38.96 -0.95
C MET A 199 22.64 40.46 -0.77
N ARG A 200 22.66 40.95 0.47
CA ARG A 200 23.01 42.34 0.77
C ARG A 200 24.46 42.62 0.38
N GLU A 201 25.40 41.74 0.75
CA GLU A 201 26.81 41.89 0.38
C GLU A 201 26.99 41.82 -1.14
N ALA A 202 26.33 40.89 -1.83
CA ALA A 202 26.41 40.79 -3.29
C ALA A 202 25.92 42.07 -4.01
N VAL A 203 24.88 42.74 -3.50
CA VAL A 203 24.40 44.01 -4.05
C VAL A 203 25.41 45.14 -3.79
N ILE A 204 26.01 45.19 -2.59
CA ILE A 204 27.03 46.19 -2.27
C ILE A 204 28.26 46.02 -3.16
N ASP A 205 28.72 44.79 -3.37
CA ASP A 205 29.86 44.49 -4.24
C ASP A 205 29.55 44.89 -5.69
N ALA A 206 28.36 44.55 -6.20
CA ALA A 206 27.95 44.94 -7.56
C ALA A 206 27.93 46.46 -7.76
N VAL A 207 27.49 47.24 -6.76
CA VAL A 207 27.50 48.70 -6.81
C VAL A 207 28.93 49.25 -6.77
N ARG A 208 29.79 48.71 -5.90
CA ARG A 208 31.19 49.12 -5.79
C ARG A 208 31.99 48.83 -7.06
N GLU A 209 31.73 47.68 -7.69
CA GLU A 209 32.41 47.25 -8.91
C GLU A 209 31.88 47.92 -10.18
N SER A 210 30.75 48.64 -10.10
CA SER A 210 30.15 49.36 -11.23
C SER A 210 31.06 50.44 -11.80
N ASP A 211 31.16 50.47 -13.13
CA ASP A 211 31.96 51.45 -13.86
C ASP A 211 31.57 52.90 -13.54
N LEU A 212 30.28 53.16 -13.31
CA LEU A 212 29.78 54.49 -12.93
C LEU A 212 30.29 54.92 -11.55
N PHE A 213 30.32 54.01 -10.58
CA PHE A 213 30.78 54.31 -9.22
C PHE A 213 32.31 54.51 -9.21
N LYS A 214 33.05 53.65 -9.93
CA LYS A 214 34.50 53.79 -10.12
C LYS A 214 34.87 55.11 -10.82
N ALA A 215 34.15 55.49 -11.87
CA ALA A 215 34.37 56.74 -12.59
C ALA A 215 34.11 57.96 -11.70
N LEU A 216 33.05 57.92 -10.87
CA LEU A 216 32.76 58.99 -9.93
C LEU A 216 33.86 59.14 -8.86
N GLN A 217 34.35 58.03 -8.32
CA GLN A 217 35.45 58.04 -7.36
C GLN A 217 36.74 58.63 -7.97
N ALA A 218 37.11 58.17 -9.18
CA ALA A 218 38.26 58.71 -9.90
C ALA A 218 38.12 60.22 -10.19
N SER A 219 36.91 60.69 -10.52
CA SER A 219 36.64 62.11 -10.73
C SER A 219 36.80 62.92 -9.44
N GLN A 220 36.37 62.40 -8.30
CA GLN A 220 36.56 63.07 -7.00
C GLN A 220 38.04 63.14 -6.62
N ASP A 221 38.79 62.07 -6.82
CA ASP A 221 40.23 62.03 -6.56
C ASP A 221 41.01 63.01 -7.46
N ALA A 222 40.62 63.10 -8.74
CA ALA A 222 41.17 64.07 -9.67
C ALA A 222 40.85 65.52 -9.25
N GLN A 223 39.62 65.79 -8.79
CA GLN A 223 39.23 67.10 -8.28
C GLN A 223 40.00 67.48 -7.01
N ALA A 224 40.17 66.55 -6.07
CA ALA A 224 40.97 66.75 -4.87
C ALA A 224 42.43 67.07 -5.23
N SER A 225 43.00 66.34 -6.18
CA SER A 225 44.36 66.56 -6.68
C SER A 225 44.53 67.92 -7.36
N ALA A 226 43.55 68.33 -8.17
CA ALA A 226 43.54 69.65 -8.81
C ALA A 226 43.49 70.78 -7.77
N GLN A 227 42.70 70.62 -6.70
CA GLN A 227 42.64 71.59 -5.60
C GLN A 227 43.98 71.74 -4.89
N VAL A 228 44.66 70.62 -4.60
CA VAL A 228 46.00 70.64 -4.00
C VAL A 228 47.01 71.34 -4.92
N THR A 229 46.97 71.06 -6.23
CA THR A 229 47.87 71.66 -7.21
C THR A 229 47.66 73.17 -7.32
N LEU A 230 46.41 73.63 -7.35
CA LEU A 230 46.08 75.05 -7.34
C LEU A 230 46.59 75.73 -6.07
N GLN A 231 46.39 75.11 -4.90
CA GLN A 231 46.88 75.66 -3.64
C GLN A 231 48.41 75.79 -3.63
N GLN A 232 49.12 74.78 -4.14
CA GLN A 232 50.58 74.83 -4.26
C GLN A 232 51.05 75.90 -5.25
N THR A 233 50.40 76.01 -6.40
CA THR A 233 50.73 77.00 -7.43
C THR A 233 50.53 78.43 -6.90
N ILE A 234 49.41 78.68 -6.23
CA ILE A 234 49.14 79.98 -5.59
C ILE A 234 50.23 80.29 -4.57
N ASN A 235 50.57 79.33 -3.70
CA ASN A 235 51.63 79.53 -2.70
C ASN A 235 52.99 79.82 -3.37
N GLN A 236 53.32 79.15 -4.46
CA GLN A 236 54.56 79.38 -5.23
C GLN A 236 54.57 80.77 -5.87
N VAL A 237 53.51 81.16 -6.58
CA VAL A 237 53.39 82.47 -7.23
C VAL A 237 53.48 83.60 -6.20
N VAL A 238 52.78 83.46 -5.07
CA VAL A 238 52.86 84.42 -3.96
C VAL A 238 54.29 84.49 -3.41
N THR A 239 54.92 83.34 -3.18
CA THR A 239 56.31 83.27 -2.68
C THR A 239 57.30 83.93 -3.65
N ASP A 240 57.16 83.67 -4.95
CA ASP A 240 58.03 84.23 -5.98
C ASP A 240 57.80 85.73 -6.18
N ALA A 241 56.55 86.19 -6.13
CA ALA A 241 56.22 87.61 -6.15
C ALA A 241 56.84 88.35 -4.96
N ILE A 242 56.70 87.80 -3.75
CA ILE A 242 57.33 88.34 -2.54
C ILE A 242 58.85 88.35 -2.71
N ARG A 243 59.47 87.22 -3.12
CA ARG A 243 60.91 87.11 -3.35
C ARG A 243 61.42 88.13 -4.36
N ASN A 244 60.69 88.33 -5.47
CA ASN A 244 61.04 89.30 -6.50
C ASN A 244 60.85 90.75 -6.06
N ALA A 245 59.90 91.04 -5.19
CA ALA A 245 59.70 92.38 -4.65
C ALA A 245 60.84 92.80 -3.70
N VAL A 246 61.44 91.86 -2.96
CA VAL A 246 62.46 92.13 -1.93
C VAL A 246 63.91 91.93 -2.39
N LYS A 247 64.16 91.37 -3.58
CA LYS A 247 65.53 91.22 -4.12
C LYS A 247 66.13 92.57 -4.54
N PRO A 248 67.46 92.72 -4.60
CA PRO A 248 68.11 93.95 -5.07
C PRO A 248 67.52 94.50 -6.38
N GLY A 249 67.09 95.77 -6.36
CA GLY A 249 66.40 96.44 -7.48
C GLY A 249 64.88 96.17 -7.59
N GLY A 250 64.31 95.34 -6.71
CA GLY A 250 62.87 95.10 -6.60
C GLY A 250 62.12 96.25 -5.93
N LEU A 251 60.79 96.30 -6.13
CA LEU A 251 59.92 97.41 -5.68
C LEU A 251 60.03 97.72 -4.17
N LEU A 252 60.26 96.70 -3.34
CA LEU A 252 60.34 96.80 -1.89
C LEU A 252 61.79 96.66 -1.36
N TYR A 253 62.79 96.65 -2.22
CA TYR A 253 64.19 96.53 -1.82
C TYR A 253 64.70 97.83 -1.20
N ARG A 254 65.37 97.71 -0.05
CA ARG A 254 66.14 98.79 0.55
C ARG A 254 67.62 98.39 0.53
N PRO A 255 68.51 99.21 -0.08
CA PRO A 255 69.94 98.94 -0.13
C PRO A 255 70.61 99.02 1.25
#